data_AF-A0A0A7V7L1-F1
#
_entry.id   AF-A0A0A7V7L1-F1
#
_cell.length_a   1.000
_cell.length_b   1.000
_cell.length_c   1.000
_cell.angle_alpha   90.00
_cell.angle_beta   90.00
_cell.angle_gamma   90.00
#
_symmetry.space_group_name_H-M   'P 1'
#
loop_
_entity.id
_entity.type
_entity.pdbx_description
1 polymer ?
#
loop_
_entity_poly.entity_id
_entity_poly.type
_entity_poly.pdbx_seq_one_letter_code
_entity_poly.pdbx_strand_id
1 'polypeptide(L)'
;MEKKFLFIIFSIVLISISPQVFAQDDLDSLLAEKNAVLIEQQEIIFEVGKYSDVQVKHVIETGAWSENRPRVIEVISGAHSNLTVVDEDGDKLNFSYDAETFEESKYIILNQKLGNYDLIVEYTLDNFMELDYGLWTKELKSGSDITVMIEDDIELIFANSRPIDVSEAKGINCIGCNMVLEYFDTEKFSSKEIPFSNDKFTIDFLSNGKISEMEFIGGGAQLLNFDVISEDQLFVLKIPLEYLLNPFEVYFTENDDIDLDQVDKIRKTEFSQDETHVNVSFRTFGEGTVSIVGATPEEHQKKLDQIENIKAREVKNEVEEKEKGLALPIPGTKAASELAEKSGQMNEEEMVNKLSFADDLKKGQVENSEDNAMILAIIVGVIIAGIIGGVIFKLKKN
;
A
#
# COMPACT_ATOMS: atom_id res chain seq x y z
N MET A 1 28.12 -37.37 57.29
CA MET A 1 26.66 -37.19 57.48
C MET A 1 26.16 -36.38 56.30
N GLU A 2 25.15 -36.91 55.63
CA GLU A 2 24.88 -36.76 54.20
C GLU A 2 24.27 -35.41 53.81
N LYS A 3 24.75 -34.82 52.70
CA LYS A 3 24.07 -33.74 51.98
C LYS A 3 23.02 -34.39 51.08
N LYS A 4 21.73 -34.20 51.39
CA LYS A 4 20.63 -34.59 50.51
C LYS A 4 20.49 -33.54 49.40
N PHE A 5 20.77 -33.94 48.16
CA PHE A 5 20.42 -33.18 46.97
C PHE A 5 18.94 -33.45 46.65
N LEU A 6 18.13 -32.39 46.60
CA LEU A 6 16.74 -32.44 46.17
C LEU A 6 16.73 -32.15 44.66
N PHE A 7 16.48 -33.16 43.83
CA PHE A 7 16.24 -32.97 42.39
C PHE A 7 14.77 -32.62 42.18
N ILE A 8 14.49 -31.36 41.85
CA ILE A 8 13.18 -30.93 41.36
C ILE A 8 13.19 -31.14 39.84
N ILE A 9 12.42 -32.11 39.35
CA ILE A 9 12.20 -32.32 37.92
C ILE A 9 11.08 -31.37 37.50
N PHE A 10 11.43 -30.31 36.77
CA PHE A 10 10.48 -29.45 36.10
C PHE A 10 10.05 -30.14 34.79
N SER A 11 8.87 -30.78 34.79
CA SER A 11 8.23 -31.22 33.55
C SER A 11 7.62 -30.00 32.86
N ILE A 12 8.34 -29.42 31.89
CA ILE A 12 7.78 -28.46 30.96
C ILE A 12 6.88 -29.24 29.99
N VAL A 13 5.57 -29.17 30.21
CA VAL A 13 4.59 -29.63 29.22
C VAL A 13 4.57 -28.58 28.11
N LEU A 14 5.29 -28.85 27.03
CA LEU A 14 5.15 -28.14 25.77
C LEU A 14 3.77 -28.49 25.20
N ILE A 15 2.75 -27.71 25.55
CA ILE A 15 1.49 -27.72 24.82
C ILE A 15 1.81 -27.06 23.48
N SER A 16 2.10 -27.88 22.47
CA SER A 16 2.10 -27.46 21.07
C SER A 16 0.65 -27.12 20.73
N ILE A 17 0.30 -25.85 20.90
CA ILE A 17 -0.91 -25.29 20.29
C ILE A 17 -0.53 -25.05 18.83
N SER A 18 -0.65 -26.07 17.99
CA SER A 18 -0.72 -25.84 16.56
C SER A 18 -1.93 -24.94 16.31
N PRO A 19 -1.79 -23.75 15.70
CA PRO A 19 -2.96 -22.96 15.29
C PRO A 19 -3.76 -23.82 14.31
N GLN A 20 -4.92 -24.29 14.75
CA GLN A 20 -5.78 -25.10 13.91
C GLN A 20 -6.52 -24.18 12.95
N VAL A 21 -6.44 -24.53 11.67
CA VAL A 21 -7.08 -23.86 10.54
C VAL A 21 -8.57 -24.19 10.58
N PHE A 22 -9.33 -23.52 11.43
CA PHE A 22 -10.77 -23.77 11.58
C PHE A 22 -11.64 -23.15 10.47
N ALA A 23 -11.09 -22.21 9.68
CA ALA A 23 -11.86 -21.51 8.64
C ALA A 23 -12.05 -22.33 7.35
N GLN A 24 -11.13 -23.25 7.04
CA GLN A 24 -11.17 -24.03 5.79
C GLN A 24 -12.21 -25.16 5.83
N ASP A 25 -12.43 -25.75 7.02
CA ASP A 25 -13.35 -26.88 7.21
C ASP A 25 -14.82 -26.49 6.96
N ASP A 26 -15.21 -25.26 7.31
CA ASP A 26 -16.57 -24.73 7.09
C ASP A 26 -16.88 -24.60 5.59
N LEU A 27 -15.96 -24.00 4.81
CA LEU A 27 -16.11 -23.82 3.37
C LEU A 27 -16.16 -25.17 2.64
N ASP A 28 -15.24 -26.09 2.94
CA ASP A 28 -15.19 -27.40 2.31
C ASP A 28 -16.48 -28.20 2.56
N SER A 29 -17.02 -28.11 3.79
CA SER A 29 -18.31 -28.70 4.14
C SER A 29 -19.47 -28.08 3.35
N LEU A 30 -19.52 -26.75 3.26
CA LEU A 30 -20.55 -26.04 2.50
C LEU A 30 -20.53 -26.41 1.01
N LEU A 31 -19.34 -26.40 0.39
CA LEU A 31 -19.16 -26.75 -1.01
C LEU A 31 -19.59 -28.19 -1.29
N ALA A 32 -19.25 -29.13 -0.40
CA ALA A 32 -19.66 -30.53 -0.53
C ALA A 32 -21.18 -30.73 -0.35
N GLU A 33 -21.78 -30.09 0.66
CA GLU A 33 -23.22 -30.22 0.95
C GLU A 33 -24.07 -29.66 -0.20
N LYS A 34 -23.69 -28.49 -0.72
CA LYS A 34 -24.45 -27.79 -1.78
C LYS A 34 -24.04 -28.19 -3.19
N ASN A 35 -23.06 -29.08 -3.36
CA ASN A 35 -22.42 -29.37 -4.65
C ASN A 35 -22.00 -28.08 -5.38
N ALA A 36 -21.47 -27.13 -4.61
CA ALA A 36 -21.15 -25.78 -5.05
C ALA A 36 -19.66 -25.64 -5.44
N VAL A 37 -19.31 -24.51 -6.07
CA VAL A 37 -17.92 -24.18 -6.43
C VAL A 37 -17.63 -22.74 -5.99
N LEU A 38 -16.48 -22.52 -5.34
CA LEU A 38 -16.02 -21.18 -5.00
C LEU A 38 -15.71 -20.36 -6.27
N ILE A 39 -16.08 -19.09 -6.29
CA ILE A 39 -15.66 -18.15 -7.32
C ILE A 39 -14.32 -17.54 -6.93
N GLU A 40 -13.30 -17.84 -7.74
CA GLU A 40 -11.96 -17.26 -7.60
C GLU A 40 -11.76 -16.07 -8.55
N GLN A 41 -12.50 -16.03 -9.66
CA GLN A 41 -12.39 -14.99 -10.69
C GLN A 41 -13.57 -14.04 -10.62
N GLN A 42 -13.33 -12.87 -10.06
CA GLN A 42 -14.28 -11.77 -9.91
C GLN A 42 -13.51 -10.47 -9.74
N GLU A 43 -14.10 -9.37 -10.17
CA GLU A 43 -13.64 -8.03 -9.77
C GLU A 43 -14.33 -7.66 -8.46
N ILE A 44 -13.55 -7.16 -7.50
CA ILE A 44 -14.07 -6.68 -6.22
C ILE A 44 -13.89 -5.16 -6.20
N ILE A 45 -14.99 -4.44 -6.05
CA ILE A 45 -15.03 -2.98 -6.03
C ILE A 45 -15.52 -2.51 -4.66
N PHE A 46 -14.78 -1.60 -4.05
CA PHE A 46 -15.15 -0.90 -2.83
C PHE A 46 -15.53 0.52 -3.21
N GLU A 47 -16.76 0.93 -2.95
CA GLU A 47 -17.17 2.33 -3.07
C GLU A 47 -17.11 2.93 -1.67
N VAL A 48 -16.08 3.75 -1.45
CA VAL A 48 -15.78 4.40 -0.18
C VAL A 48 -16.32 5.81 -0.24
N GLY A 49 -17.25 6.10 0.67
CA GLY A 49 -17.83 7.43 0.81
C GLY A 49 -17.28 8.22 1.97
N LYS A 50 -17.90 9.37 2.24
CA LYS A 50 -17.50 10.27 3.34
C LYS A 50 -17.58 9.64 4.75
N TYR A 51 -18.35 8.59 4.92
CA TYR A 51 -18.67 8.01 6.22
C TYR A 51 -17.96 6.68 6.45
N SER A 52 -18.32 6.02 7.55
CA SER A 52 -17.73 4.74 7.96
C SER A 52 -18.08 3.55 7.07
N ASP A 53 -19.18 3.65 6.32
CA ASP A 53 -19.76 2.53 5.59
C ASP A 53 -19.18 2.43 4.19
N VAL A 54 -18.94 1.21 3.73
CA VAL A 54 -18.37 0.94 2.39
C VAL A 54 -19.31 0.02 1.63
N GLN A 55 -19.64 0.39 0.40
CA GLN A 55 -20.39 -0.49 -0.48
C GLN A 55 -19.42 -1.43 -1.19
N VAL A 56 -19.68 -2.74 -1.10
CA VAL A 56 -18.90 -3.76 -1.79
C VAL A 56 -19.68 -4.24 -2.99
N LYS A 57 -19.00 -4.39 -4.13
CA LYS A 57 -19.54 -5.02 -5.33
C LYS A 57 -18.61 -6.13 -5.79
N HIS A 58 -19.17 -7.30 -6.01
CA HIS A 58 -18.51 -8.40 -6.72
C HIS A 58 -19.08 -8.45 -8.13
N VAL A 59 -18.23 -8.25 -9.13
CA VAL A 59 -18.60 -8.34 -10.54
C VAL A 59 -18.04 -9.63 -11.11
N ILE A 60 -18.94 -10.52 -11.53
CA ILE A 60 -18.59 -11.82 -12.08
C ILE A 60 -19.00 -11.81 -13.55
N GLU A 61 -18.03 -11.59 -14.43
CA GLU A 61 -18.29 -11.45 -15.87
C GLU A 61 -18.42 -12.82 -16.54
N THR A 62 -17.51 -13.74 -16.21
CA THR A 62 -17.32 -14.96 -17.00
C THR A 62 -18.17 -16.12 -16.52
N GLY A 63 -18.55 -16.96 -17.49
CA GLY A 63 -19.18 -18.26 -17.24
C GLY A 63 -20.71 -18.21 -17.13
N ALA A 64 -21.28 -19.41 -17.27
CA ALA A 64 -22.69 -19.69 -17.05
C ALA A 64 -22.79 -20.90 -16.12
N TRP A 65 -23.76 -20.89 -15.21
CA TRP A 65 -24.08 -22.05 -14.39
C TRP A 65 -25.56 -22.08 -14.05
N SER A 66 -26.02 -23.27 -13.70
CA SER A 66 -27.40 -23.52 -13.29
C SER A 66 -27.46 -23.93 -11.83
N GLU A 67 -28.69 -23.97 -11.31
CA GLU A 67 -29.01 -24.27 -9.91
C GLU A 67 -28.46 -25.62 -9.41
N ASN A 68 -28.14 -26.55 -10.31
CA ASN A 68 -27.58 -27.86 -9.96
C ASN A 68 -26.10 -27.79 -9.52
N ARG A 69 -25.44 -26.68 -9.78
CA ARG A 69 -24.03 -26.45 -9.42
C ARG A 69 -23.85 -24.98 -9.07
N PRO A 70 -24.37 -24.54 -7.92
CA PRO A 70 -24.31 -23.15 -7.50
C PRO A 70 -22.86 -22.69 -7.33
N ARG A 71 -22.69 -21.38 -7.23
CA ARG A 71 -21.41 -20.75 -6.95
C ARG A 71 -21.43 -20.08 -5.59
N VAL A 72 -20.27 -20.01 -4.95
CA VAL A 72 -20.12 -19.40 -3.63
C VAL A 72 -19.11 -18.27 -3.73
N ILE A 73 -19.41 -17.16 -3.08
CA ILE A 73 -18.44 -16.10 -2.78
C ILE A 73 -18.33 -15.95 -1.27
N GLU A 74 -17.13 -15.61 -0.80
CA GLU A 74 -16.89 -15.24 0.59
C GLU A 74 -17.19 -13.76 0.78
N VAL A 75 -17.93 -13.44 1.84
CA VAL A 75 -18.21 -12.07 2.24
C VAL A 75 -16.93 -11.47 2.84
N ILE A 76 -16.56 -10.27 2.39
CA ILE A 76 -15.47 -9.52 3.00
C ILE A 76 -15.72 -9.37 4.50
N SER A 77 -14.70 -9.70 5.31
CA SER A 77 -14.80 -9.68 6.76
C SER A 77 -15.22 -8.31 7.29
N GLY A 78 -16.31 -8.27 8.05
CA GLY A 78 -16.88 -7.07 8.66
C GLY A 78 -18.36 -7.27 8.98
N ALA A 79 -18.96 -6.36 9.75
CA ALA A 79 -20.42 -6.30 9.86
C ALA A 79 -20.98 -5.92 8.48
N HIS A 80 -22.01 -6.62 8.03
CA HIS A 80 -22.52 -6.43 6.67
C HIS A 80 -24.04 -6.54 6.60
N SER A 81 -24.63 -5.80 5.67
CA SER A 81 -26.09 -5.71 5.49
C SER A 81 -26.47 -5.40 4.03
N ASN A 82 -27.77 -5.33 3.74
CA ASN A 82 -28.31 -4.85 2.46
C ASN A 82 -27.87 -5.61 1.19
N LEU A 83 -27.75 -6.94 1.26
CA LEU A 83 -27.39 -7.77 0.10
C LEU A 83 -28.39 -7.65 -1.06
N THR A 84 -27.86 -7.41 -2.25
CA THR A 84 -28.55 -7.47 -3.53
C THR A 84 -27.76 -8.33 -4.51
N VAL A 85 -28.48 -9.04 -5.38
CA VAL A 85 -27.89 -9.83 -6.47
C VAL A 85 -28.70 -9.56 -7.72
N VAL A 86 -28.06 -8.95 -8.70
CA VAL A 86 -28.68 -8.52 -9.97
C VAL A 86 -27.78 -8.88 -11.14
N ASP A 87 -28.34 -8.95 -12.34
CA ASP A 87 -27.54 -8.89 -13.56
C ASP A 87 -27.23 -7.45 -13.99
N GLU A 88 -26.46 -7.28 -15.06
CA GLU A 88 -26.11 -5.96 -15.64
C GLU A 88 -27.33 -5.11 -16.06
N ASP A 89 -28.49 -5.73 -16.32
CA ASP A 89 -29.74 -5.03 -16.65
C ASP A 89 -30.52 -4.61 -15.38
N GLY A 90 -30.07 -5.03 -14.20
CA GLY A 90 -30.69 -4.76 -12.91
C GLY A 90 -31.80 -5.75 -12.52
N ASP A 91 -31.95 -6.86 -13.26
CA ASP A 91 -32.93 -7.89 -12.95
C ASP A 91 -32.44 -8.73 -11.75
N LYS A 92 -33.32 -8.90 -10.75
CA LYS A 92 -32.99 -9.60 -9.52
C LYS A 92 -32.86 -11.11 -9.76
N LEU A 93 -31.78 -11.69 -9.25
CA LEU A 93 -31.52 -13.12 -9.34
C LEU A 93 -31.70 -13.83 -7.99
N ASN A 94 -31.97 -15.14 -8.05
CA ASN A 94 -32.16 -15.94 -6.85
C ASN A 94 -30.81 -16.27 -6.20
N PHE A 95 -30.71 -16.01 -4.90
CA PHE A 95 -29.54 -16.33 -4.07
C PHE A 95 -29.97 -16.88 -2.70
N SER A 96 -28.99 -17.39 -1.96
CA SER A 96 -29.12 -17.76 -0.54
C SER A 96 -27.78 -17.48 0.16
N TYR A 97 -27.69 -17.77 1.45
CA TYR A 97 -26.49 -17.61 2.26
C TYR A 97 -26.41 -18.76 3.29
N ASP A 98 -25.27 -18.92 3.95
CA ASP A 98 -24.96 -20.06 4.82
C ASP A 98 -25.48 -19.96 6.27
N ALA A 99 -26.10 -18.83 6.64
CA ALA A 99 -26.66 -18.58 7.98
C ALA A 99 -28.19 -18.31 7.95
N GLU A 100 -28.78 -18.02 9.12
CA GLU A 100 -30.22 -17.67 9.22
C GLU A 100 -30.53 -16.28 8.65
N THR A 101 -29.58 -15.35 8.75
CA THR A 101 -29.66 -14.02 8.14
C THR A 101 -28.38 -13.70 7.38
N PHE A 102 -28.42 -12.67 6.52
CA PHE A 102 -27.24 -12.27 5.76
C PHE A 102 -26.16 -11.73 6.69
N GLU A 103 -26.53 -10.96 7.71
CA GLU A 103 -25.63 -10.32 8.68
C GLU A 103 -24.76 -11.31 9.47
N GLU A 104 -25.21 -12.57 9.58
CA GLU A 104 -24.50 -13.66 10.25
C GLU A 104 -23.76 -14.58 9.27
N SER A 105 -23.89 -14.34 7.97
CA SER A 105 -23.35 -15.21 6.92
C SER A 105 -21.86 -14.97 6.71
N LYS A 106 -21.16 -16.03 6.31
CA LYS A 106 -19.78 -15.91 5.79
C LYS A 106 -19.75 -16.05 4.27
N TYR A 107 -20.77 -16.70 3.71
CA TYR A 107 -20.80 -17.10 2.31
C TYR A 107 -22.14 -16.75 1.67
N ILE A 108 -22.06 -16.18 0.47
CA ILE A 108 -23.22 -15.97 -0.41
C ILE A 108 -23.25 -17.08 -1.45
N ILE A 109 -24.41 -17.71 -1.60
CA ILE A 109 -24.66 -18.83 -2.51
C ILE A 109 -25.48 -18.33 -3.70
N LEU A 110 -24.83 -18.29 -4.86
CA LEU A 110 -25.36 -17.80 -6.12
C LEU A 110 -25.87 -18.98 -6.96
N ASN A 111 -27.19 -19.07 -7.13
CA ASN A 111 -27.81 -20.27 -7.69
C ASN A 111 -27.58 -20.42 -9.19
N GLN A 112 -27.63 -19.32 -9.95
CA GLN A 112 -27.49 -19.35 -11.40
C GLN A 112 -26.92 -18.05 -11.95
N LYS A 113 -26.30 -18.14 -13.13
CA LYS A 113 -25.87 -16.99 -13.95
C LYS A 113 -26.07 -17.33 -15.41
N LEU A 114 -26.67 -16.40 -16.15
CA LEU A 114 -26.78 -16.48 -17.61
C LEU A 114 -25.45 -16.09 -18.25
N GLY A 115 -24.99 -16.86 -19.24
CA GLY A 115 -23.64 -16.70 -19.79
C GLY A 115 -23.34 -15.40 -20.53
N ASN A 116 -24.38 -14.66 -20.93
CA ASN A 116 -24.25 -13.41 -21.68
C ASN A 116 -24.35 -12.17 -20.79
N TYR A 117 -24.57 -12.35 -19.48
CA TYR A 117 -24.85 -11.26 -18.55
C TYR A 117 -23.87 -11.33 -17.39
N ASP A 118 -23.33 -10.19 -17.00
CA ASP A 118 -22.54 -10.10 -15.79
C ASP A 118 -23.44 -10.27 -14.56
N LEU A 119 -22.90 -10.86 -13.51
CA LEU A 119 -23.59 -11.00 -12.24
C LEU A 119 -22.95 -10.04 -11.24
N ILE A 120 -23.76 -9.17 -10.67
CA ILE A 120 -23.35 -8.16 -9.71
C ILE A 120 -23.95 -8.52 -8.35
N VAL A 121 -23.07 -8.73 -7.37
CA VAL A 121 -23.46 -8.95 -5.97
C VAL A 121 -23.01 -7.74 -5.18
N GLU A 122 -23.96 -7.03 -4.57
CA GLU A 122 -23.67 -5.81 -3.81
C GLU A 122 -24.14 -5.93 -2.38
N TYR A 123 -23.37 -5.41 -1.42
CA TYR A 123 -23.77 -5.30 -0.02
C TYR A 123 -22.99 -4.19 0.68
N THR A 124 -23.48 -3.77 1.84
CA THR A 124 -22.83 -2.72 2.64
C THR A 124 -21.99 -3.36 3.74
N LEU A 125 -20.77 -2.88 3.94
CA LEU A 125 -19.96 -3.12 5.13
C LEU A 125 -20.22 -1.98 6.12
N ASP A 126 -20.91 -2.29 7.22
CA ASP A 126 -21.35 -1.32 8.22
C ASP A 126 -20.20 -0.97 9.17
N ASN A 127 -19.97 0.33 9.41
CA ASN A 127 -18.89 0.84 10.26
C ASN A 127 -17.52 0.25 9.92
N PHE A 128 -17.22 0.10 8.63
CA PHE A 128 -16.04 -0.59 8.15
C PHE A 128 -14.76 0.24 8.33
N MET A 129 -14.84 1.55 8.11
CA MET A 129 -13.75 2.50 8.36
C MET A 129 -13.76 2.95 9.82
N GLU A 130 -12.58 3.16 10.38
CA GLU A 130 -12.40 3.64 11.75
C GLU A 130 -11.99 5.12 11.73
N LEU A 131 -12.73 5.97 12.45
CA LEU A 131 -12.38 7.39 12.58
C LEU A 131 -11.55 7.62 13.83
N ASP A 132 -10.31 8.09 13.66
CA ASP A 132 -9.47 8.53 14.77
C ASP A 132 -8.89 9.92 14.51
N TYR A 133 -9.07 10.82 15.48
CA TYR A 133 -8.67 12.24 15.41
C TYR A 133 -8.92 12.96 14.06
N GLY A 134 -10.04 12.66 13.39
CA GLY A 134 -10.40 13.28 12.10
C GLY A 134 -9.79 12.61 10.87
N LEU A 135 -9.16 11.44 11.03
CA LEU A 135 -8.64 10.60 9.96
C LEU A 135 -9.42 9.28 9.91
N TRP A 136 -10.11 9.03 8.82
CA TRP A 136 -10.69 7.73 8.52
C TRP A 136 -9.57 6.78 8.12
N THR A 137 -9.57 5.57 8.68
CA THR A 137 -8.50 4.59 8.51
C THR A 137 -9.07 3.20 8.31
N LYS A 138 -8.49 2.45 7.38
CA LYS A 138 -8.75 1.02 7.24
C LYS A 138 -7.55 0.26 6.74
N GLU A 139 -7.22 -0.82 7.43
CA GLU A 139 -6.29 -1.83 6.92
C GLU A 139 -7.04 -2.81 6.01
N LEU A 140 -6.70 -2.78 4.72
CA LEU A 140 -7.20 -3.69 3.69
C LEU A 140 -6.20 -4.82 3.51
N LYS A 141 -6.61 -6.02 3.92
CA LYS A 141 -5.86 -7.27 3.77
C LYS A 141 -6.70 -8.25 2.97
N SER A 142 -6.36 -8.42 1.70
CA SER A 142 -6.99 -9.38 0.81
C SER A 142 -5.95 -10.04 -0.09
N GLY A 143 -6.11 -11.35 -0.32
CA GLY A 143 -5.34 -12.05 -1.34
C GLY A 143 -5.75 -11.67 -2.77
N SER A 144 -6.91 -11.03 -2.92
CA SER A 144 -7.48 -10.63 -4.20
C SER A 144 -7.16 -9.17 -4.54
N ASP A 145 -7.27 -8.85 -5.82
CA ASP A 145 -7.21 -7.48 -6.32
C ASP A 145 -8.51 -6.74 -5.94
N ILE A 146 -8.39 -5.49 -5.50
CA ILE A 146 -9.53 -4.65 -5.10
C ILE A 146 -9.43 -3.30 -5.81
N THR A 147 -10.48 -2.92 -6.51
CA THR A 147 -10.67 -1.55 -7.03
C THR A 147 -11.35 -0.72 -5.94
N VAL A 148 -10.70 0.34 -5.47
CA VAL A 148 -11.27 1.26 -4.48
C VAL A 148 -11.72 2.52 -5.22
N MET A 149 -13.02 2.70 -5.34
CA MET A 149 -13.66 3.90 -5.86
C MET A 149 -13.91 4.86 -4.71
N ILE A 150 -13.58 6.13 -4.91
CA ILE A 150 -13.67 7.19 -3.91
C ILE A 150 -14.77 8.18 -4.36
N GLU A 151 -15.64 8.58 -3.43
CA GLU A 151 -16.66 9.61 -3.69
C GLU A 151 -16.02 10.94 -4.11
N ASP A 152 -16.72 11.70 -4.98
CA ASP A 152 -16.21 12.95 -5.57
C ASP A 152 -15.94 14.06 -4.53
N ASP A 153 -16.33 13.89 -3.26
CA ASP A 153 -16.09 14.86 -2.18
C ASP A 153 -14.78 14.62 -1.39
N ILE A 154 -14.05 13.56 -1.73
CA ILE A 154 -12.72 13.24 -1.20
C ILE A 154 -11.72 13.38 -2.34
N GLU A 155 -10.82 14.36 -2.25
CA GLU A 155 -9.84 14.66 -3.31
C GLU A 155 -8.47 14.06 -2.99
N LEU A 156 -8.17 13.84 -1.70
CA LEU A 156 -6.88 13.36 -1.23
C LEU A 156 -7.02 12.16 -0.30
N ILE A 157 -6.51 11.02 -0.74
CA ILE A 157 -6.38 9.82 0.10
C ILE A 157 -4.92 9.50 0.39
N PHE A 158 -4.68 8.60 1.33
CA PHE A 158 -3.37 8.07 1.66
C PHE A 158 -3.39 6.55 1.55
N ALA A 159 -2.45 6.03 0.77
CA ALA A 159 -2.17 4.60 0.69
C ALA A 159 -0.82 4.33 1.34
N ASN A 160 -0.81 3.65 2.49
CA ASN A 160 0.40 3.40 3.28
C ASN A 160 1.17 4.71 3.57
N SER A 161 0.43 5.71 4.06
CA SER A 161 0.94 7.07 4.36
C SER A 161 1.51 7.83 3.16
N ARG A 162 1.19 7.42 1.92
CA ARG A 162 1.56 8.17 0.71
C ARG A 162 0.33 8.87 0.14
N PRO A 163 0.40 10.19 -0.08
CA PRO A 163 -0.71 10.93 -0.67
C PRO A 163 -0.98 10.46 -2.09
N ILE A 164 -2.26 10.30 -2.43
CA ILE A 164 -2.75 10.06 -3.78
C ILE A 164 -3.87 11.06 -4.03
N ASP A 165 -3.64 11.93 -5.01
CA ASP A 165 -4.66 12.84 -5.53
C ASP A 165 -5.63 12.03 -6.42
N VAL A 166 -6.88 11.94 -5.99
CA VAL A 166 -7.94 11.18 -6.67
C VAL A 166 -8.99 12.08 -7.32
N SER A 167 -8.78 13.40 -7.31
CA SER A 167 -9.69 14.39 -7.90
C SER A 167 -10.05 14.09 -9.37
N GLU A 168 -9.09 13.58 -10.15
CA GLU A 168 -9.27 13.20 -11.56
C GLU A 168 -9.47 11.69 -11.77
N ALA A 169 -8.93 10.85 -10.87
CA ALA A 169 -8.85 9.39 -11.06
C ALA A 169 -10.04 8.63 -10.46
N LYS A 170 -10.84 9.26 -9.56
CA LYS A 170 -12.01 8.68 -8.87
C LYS A 170 -11.74 7.42 -8.03
N GLY A 171 -10.49 7.00 -7.88
CA GLY A 171 -10.15 5.75 -7.19
C GLY A 171 -8.74 5.25 -7.44
N ILE A 172 -8.45 4.09 -6.88
CA ILE A 172 -7.17 3.37 -7.00
C ILE A 172 -7.41 1.88 -7.19
N ASN A 173 -6.45 1.18 -7.82
CA ASN A 173 -6.46 -0.28 -7.91
C ASN A 173 -5.36 -0.87 -7.01
N CYS A 174 -5.74 -1.82 -6.16
CA CYS A 174 -4.90 -2.47 -5.18
C CYS A 174 -4.68 -3.94 -5.59
N ILE A 175 -3.54 -4.23 -6.22
CA ILE A 175 -3.19 -5.59 -6.68
C ILE A 175 -2.61 -6.39 -5.50
N GLY A 176 -3.19 -7.55 -5.18
CA GLY A 176 -2.82 -8.39 -4.04
C GLY A 176 -2.91 -7.62 -2.72
N CYS A 177 -4.11 -7.08 -2.44
CA CYS A 177 -4.25 -5.91 -1.61
C CYS A 177 -3.72 -6.07 -0.16
N ASN A 178 -2.68 -5.30 0.15
CA ASN A 178 -2.18 -5.10 1.50
C ASN A 178 -1.83 -3.62 1.67
N MET A 179 -2.81 -2.84 2.12
CA MET A 179 -2.65 -1.40 2.29
C MET A 179 -3.42 -0.86 3.48
N VAL A 180 -2.90 0.20 4.08
CA VAL A 180 -3.67 1.10 4.94
C VAL A 180 -4.22 2.22 4.06
N LEU A 181 -5.55 2.29 3.96
CA LEU A 181 -6.28 3.37 3.30
C LEU A 181 -6.67 4.42 4.35
N GLU A 182 -6.36 5.68 4.09
CA GLU A 182 -6.69 6.78 5.00
C GLU A 182 -7.17 8.02 4.25
N TYR A 183 -8.05 8.80 4.86
CA TYR A 183 -8.45 10.12 4.35
C TYR A 183 -8.97 11.01 5.49
N PHE A 184 -8.87 12.33 5.33
CA PHE A 184 -9.36 13.26 6.34
C PHE A 184 -10.90 13.36 6.27
N ASP A 185 -11.56 13.29 7.43
CA ASP A 185 -13.02 13.47 7.55
C ASP A 185 -13.48 14.83 6.99
N THR A 186 -12.63 15.84 7.16
CA THR A 186 -12.78 17.14 6.53
C THR A 186 -11.45 17.63 5.96
N GLU A 187 -11.39 17.82 4.64
CA GLU A 187 -10.24 18.41 3.95
C GLU A 187 -10.18 19.94 4.09
N LYS A 188 -10.31 20.44 5.32
CA LYS A 188 -10.22 21.88 5.58
C LYS A 188 -8.83 22.25 6.07
N PHE A 189 -8.02 22.77 5.13
CA PHE A 189 -6.71 23.32 5.47
C PHE A 189 -6.84 24.38 6.56
N SER A 190 -6.02 24.23 7.59
CA SER A 190 -5.78 25.24 8.61
C SER A 190 -4.61 26.11 8.17
N SER A 191 -4.64 27.39 8.53
CA SER A 191 -3.60 28.35 8.14
C SER A 191 -2.88 28.89 9.37
N LYS A 192 -1.55 28.97 9.32
CA LYS A 192 -0.72 29.62 10.34
C LYS A 192 0.07 30.76 9.71
N GLU A 193 -0.07 31.95 10.28
CA GLU A 193 0.79 33.09 9.95
C GLU A 193 2.15 32.93 10.64
N ILE A 194 3.21 33.05 9.86
CA ILE A 194 4.59 32.95 10.31
C ILE A 194 5.25 34.31 10.11
N PRO A 195 5.72 34.96 11.20
CA PRO A 195 6.43 36.23 11.08
C PRO A 195 7.82 36.00 10.49
N PHE A 196 8.19 36.81 9.50
CA PHE A 196 9.54 36.77 8.94
C PHE A 196 10.04 38.17 8.57
N SER A 197 11.13 38.59 9.20
CA SER A 197 11.71 39.93 9.05
C SER A 197 10.69 41.04 9.37
N ASN A 198 10.22 41.77 8.35
CA ASN A 198 9.21 42.83 8.46
C ASN A 198 7.87 42.43 7.80
N ASP A 199 7.74 41.19 7.38
CA ASP A 199 6.57 40.66 6.70
C ASP A 199 6.03 39.41 7.41
N LYS A 200 4.95 38.86 6.88
CA LYS A 200 4.37 37.60 7.32
C LYS A 200 3.97 36.79 6.11
N PHE A 201 4.11 35.48 6.23
CA PHE A 201 3.56 34.56 5.24
C PHE A 201 2.74 33.49 5.92
N THR A 202 1.91 32.80 5.13
CA THR A 202 1.00 31.79 5.63
C THR A 202 1.42 30.43 5.12
N ILE A 203 1.39 29.44 6.01
CA ILE A 203 1.44 28.02 5.63
C ILE A 203 0.07 27.41 5.89
N ASP A 204 -0.48 26.79 4.86
CA ASP A 204 -1.69 25.98 4.95
C ASP A 204 -1.30 24.53 5.26
N PHE A 205 -2.02 23.89 6.17
CA PHE A 205 -1.77 22.51 6.55
C PHE A 205 -3.04 21.69 6.85
N LEU A 206 -2.94 20.38 6.66
CA LEU A 206 -3.85 19.38 7.20
C LEU A 206 -3.09 18.47 8.17
N SER A 207 -3.75 18.11 9.27
CA SER A 207 -3.21 17.14 10.22
C SER A 207 -4.31 16.54 11.09
N ASN A 208 -4.12 15.29 11.52
CA ASN A 208 -4.98 14.57 12.47
C ASN A 208 -4.59 14.88 13.93
N GLY A 209 -3.86 15.96 14.18
CA GLY A 209 -3.45 16.36 15.52
C GLY A 209 -3.23 17.86 15.65
N LYS A 210 -2.92 18.30 16.86
CA LYS A 210 -2.60 19.71 17.11
C LYS A 210 -1.17 19.99 16.69
N ILE A 211 -0.93 21.21 16.21
CA ILE A 211 0.40 21.72 15.90
C ILE A 211 0.66 22.92 16.79
N SER A 212 1.88 23.02 17.32
CA SER A 212 2.30 24.21 18.07
C SER A 212 2.45 25.45 17.16
N GLU A 213 3.11 26.49 17.63
CA GLU A 213 3.44 27.63 16.78
C GLU A 213 4.59 27.27 15.84
N MET A 214 4.47 27.67 14.58
CA MET A 214 5.51 27.45 13.59
C MET A 214 6.53 28.58 13.66
N GLU A 215 7.80 28.23 13.80
CA GLU A 215 8.93 29.16 13.75
C GLU A 215 9.67 29.01 12.43
N PHE A 216 9.99 30.13 11.79
CA PHE A 216 10.80 30.15 10.57
C PHE A 216 12.09 30.93 10.78
N ILE A 217 13.20 30.27 10.48
CA ILE A 217 14.55 30.83 10.59
C ILE A 217 15.10 31.03 9.18
N GLY A 218 15.17 32.28 8.75
CA GLY A 218 15.73 32.67 7.47
C GLY A 218 17.13 33.31 7.57
N GLY A 219 17.82 33.45 6.44
CA GLY A 219 19.16 34.04 6.36
C GLY A 219 20.32 33.04 6.28
N GLY A 220 20.02 31.74 6.16
CA GLY A 220 20.97 30.64 5.96
C GLY A 220 20.27 29.46 5.25
N ALA A 221 20.35 28.25 5.80
CA ALA A 221 19.42 27.18 5.45
C ALA A 221 18.02 27.63 5.89
N GLN A 222 17.10 27.78 4.93
CA GLN A 222 15.71 28.16 5.24
C GLN A 222 15.10 27.00 6.04
N LEU A 223 14.71 27.25 7.28
CA LEU A 223 14.29 26.23 8.23
C LEU A 223 12.93 26.58 8.83
N LEU A 224 12.01 25.63 8.78
CA LEU A 224 10.69 25.71 9.41
C LEU A 224 10.60 24.67 10.52
N ASN A 225 10.29 25.10 11.74
CA ASN A 225 10.21 24.24 12.92
C ASN A 225 8.83 24.33 13.59
N PHE A 226 8.35 23.23 14.13
CA PHE A 226 7.19 23.20 15.01
C PHE A 226 7.16 21.91 15.83
N ASP A 227 6.46 21.96 16.96
CA ASP A 227 6.31 20.81 17.86
C ASP A 227 5.03 20.04 17.57
N VAL A 228 5.14 18.74 17.79
CA VAL A 228 4.12 17.73 17.61
C VAL A 228 3.88 17.04 18.94
N ILE A 229 2.61 16.95 19.34
CA ILE A 229 2.20 16.47 20.68
C ILE A 229 1.43 15.14 20.57
N SER A 230 1.02 14.74 19.37
CA SER A 230 0.35 13.46 19.17
C SER A 230 1.30 12.44 18.58
N GLU A 231 1.15 11.19 19.03
CA GLU A 231 1.74 10.05 18.33
C GLU A 231 1.05 9.86 16.97
N ASP A 232 1.80 9.28 16.01
CA ASP A 232 1.30 8.90 14.69
C ASP A 232 0.55 10.02 13.91
N GLN A 233 1.12 11.22 13.94
CA GLN A 233 0.48 12.38 13.33
C GLN A 233 0.88 12.50 11.84
N LEU A 234 -0.12 12.45 10.97
CA LEU A 234 -0.01 12.69 9.54
C LEU A 234 -0.09 14.20 9.26
N PHE A 235 0.77 14.67 8.35
CA PHE A 235 0.82 16.05 7.91
C PHE A 235 0.68 16.14 6.40
N VAL A 236 0.00 17.19 5.96
CA VAL A 236 0.12 17.76 4.61
C VAL A 236 0.36 19.24 4.78
N LEU A 237 1.50 19.74 4.31
CA LEU A 237 1.84 21.16 4.33
C LEU A 237 1.87 21.69 2.91
N LYS A 238 1.22 22.83 2.66
CA LYS A 238 1.36 23.59 1.42
C LYS A 238 2.42 24.67 1.63
N ILE A 239 3.62 24.40 1.15
CA ILE A 239 4.80 25.22 1.42
C ILE A 239 4.99 26.25 0.28
N PRO A 240 5.04 27.56 0.59
CA PRO A 240 5.33 28.59 -0.41
C PRO A 240 6.82 28.61 -0.79
N LEU A 241 7.09 28.49 -2.09
CA LEU A 241 8.45 28.44 -2.66
C LEU A 241 9.20 29.77 -2.52
N GLU A 242 8.51 30.89 -2.30
CA GLU A 242 9.13 32.18 -2.02
C GLU A 242 9.98 32.15 -0.74
N TYR A 243 9.59 31.34 0.26
CA TYR A 243 10.21 31.30 1.58
C TYR A 243 11.03 30.03 1.82
N LEU A 244 10.61 28.89 1.25
CA LEU A 244 11.28 27.60 1.41
C LEU A 244 11.42 26.92 0.04
N LEU A 245 12.66 26.78 -0.45
CA LEU A 245 12.92 26.20 -1.77
C LEU A 245 12.84 24.67 -1.76
N ASN A 246 12.33 24.10 -2.85
CA ASN A 246 12.27 22.65 -3.10
C ASN A 246 13.59 22.11 -3.72
N PRO A 247 14.02 20.85 -3.48
CA PRO A 247 13.44 19.81 -2.64
C PRO A 247 13.57 20.10 -1.15
N PHE A 248 12.71 19.49 -0.34
CA PHE A 248 12.77 19.65 1.11
C PHE A 248 13.50 18.47 1.76
N GLU A 249 13.96 18.68 2.98
CA GLU A 249 14.31 17.59 3.89
C GLU A 249 13.48 17.76 5.16
N VAL A 250 12.93 16.65 5.67
CA VAL A 250 12.09 16.67 6.87
C VAL A 250 12.77 15.80 7.90
N TYR A 251 12.97 16.38 9.07
CA TYR A 251 13.58 15.77 10.24
C TYR A 251 12.56 15.75 11.37
N PHE A 252 12.64 14.74 12.23
CA PHE A 252 11.82 14.60 13.43
C PHE A 252 12.72 14.20 14.59
N THR A 253 12.87 15.10 15.55
CA THR A 253 13.71 14.90 16.74
C THR A 253 12.84 14.73 17.99
N GLU A 254 13.35 14.00 18.98
CA GLU A 254 12.73 13.97 20.30
C GLU A 254 12.79 15.36 20.96
N ASN A 255 11.87 15.63 21.89
CA ASN A 255 11.85 16.90 22.62
C ASN A 255 13.22 17.19 23.26
N ASP A 256 13.70 18.42 23.11
CA ASP A 256 15.00 18.93 23.58
C ASP A 256 16.25 18.51 22.77
N ASP A 257 16.10 17.72 21.70
CA ASP A 257 17.19 17.46 20.74
C ASP A 257 17.15 18.44 19.56
N ILE A 258 18.26 19.13 19.34
CA ILE A 258 18.43 20.20 18.34
C ILE A 258 19.38 19.80 17.21
N ASP A 259 20.06 18.66 17.33
CA ASP A 259 20.99 18.19 16.31
C ASP A 259 20.19 17.45 15.23
N LEU A 260 20.23 17.96 14.00
CA LEU A 260 19.54 17.34 12.86
C LEU A 260 20.44 16.30 12.22
N ASP A 261 20.40 15.07 12.74
CA ASP A 261 21.19 13.97 12.20
C ASP A 261 20.45 13.23 11.07
N GLN A 262 21.20 12.50 10.24
CA GLN A 262 20.61 11.68 9.18
C GLN A 262 19.67 10.59 9.71
N VAL A 263 19.79 10.23 10.98
CA VAL A 263 18.91 9.25 11.65
C VAL A 263 17.52 9.83 11.94
N ASP A 264 17.42 11.15 12.09
CA ASP A 264 16.17 11.86 12.38
C ASP A 264 15.39 12.20 11.10
N LYS A 265 16.02 11.99 9.94
CA LYS A 265 15.39 12.26 8.65
C LYS A 265 14.25 11.28 8.40
N ILE A 266 13.03 11.81 8.32
CA ILE A 266 11.84 11.03 8.07
C ILE A 266 11.46 11.02 6.60
N ARG A 267 10.74 9.96 6.21
CA ARG A 267 10.21 9.84 4.86
C ARG A 267 9.14 10.91 4.64
N LYS A 268 9.22 11.54 3.47
CA LYS A 268 8.22 12.49 2.98
C LYS A 268 7.85 12.21 1.53
N THR A 269 6.73 12.78 1.10
CA THR A 269 6.27 12.79 -0.30
C THR A 269 5.98 14.23 -0.70
N GLU A 270 6.59 14.68 -1.79
CA GLU A 270 6.30 15.98 -2.42
C GLU A 270 5.32 15.73 -3.58
N PHE A 271 4.24 16.50 -3.65
CA PHE A 271 3.19 16.33 -4.65
C PHE A 271 2.49 17.67 -4.97
N SER A 272 1.66 17.68 -6.01
CA SER A 272 0.86 18.84 -6.46
C SER A 272 1.65 20.16 -6.48
N GLN A 273 2.81 20.15 -7.14
CA GLN A 273 3.69 21.31 -7.28
C GLN A 273 3.18 22.27 -8.36
N ASP A 274 3.06 23.56 -8.00
CA ASP A 274 2.83 24.67 -8.91
C ASP A 274 4.00 25.68 -8.89
N GLU A 275 3.85 26.83 -9.54
CA GLU A 275 4.89 27.86 -9.62
C GLU A 275 5.20 28.53 -8.26
N THR A 276 4.28 28.44 -7.32
CA THR A 276 4.28 29.19 -6.06
C THR A 276 4.33 28.31 -4.82
N HIS A 277 3.83 27.06 -4.90
CA HIS A 277 3.71 26.16 -3.76
C HIS A 277 4.06 24.72 -4.12
N VAL A 278 4.43 23.96 -3.09
CA VAL A 278 4.58 22.50 -3.14
C VAL A 278 3.88 21.89 -1.94
N ASN A 279 3.08 20.85 -2.15
CA ASN A 279 2.53 20.07 -1.06
C ASN A 279 3.55 19.04 -0.58
N VAL A 280 3.73 18.94 0.73
CA VAL A 280 4.62 17.97 1.37
C VAL A 280 3.82 17.18 2.39
N SER A 281 3.81 15.86 2.26
CA SER A 281 3.22 14.96 3.23
C SER A 281 4.26 14.09 3.91
N PHE A 282 4.10 13.90 5.22
CA PHE A 282 4.92 13.04 6.05
C PHE A 282 4.14 12.64 7.31
N ARG A 283 4.67 11.68 8.05
CA ARG A 283 4.07 11.17 9.29
C ARG A 283 5.13 11.12 10.38
N THR A 284 4.79 11.61 11.56
CA THR A 284 5.65 11.54 12.75
C THR A 284 5.31 10.30 13.57
N PHE A 285 6.25 9.84 14.39
CA PHE A 285 6.08 8.60 15.16
C PHE A 285 5.75 8.84 16.64
N GLY A 286 5.77 10.09 17.11
CA GLY A 286 5.61 10.42 18.52
C GLY A 286 5.57 11.92 18.78
N GLU A 287 5.71 12.29 20.05
CA GLU A 287 5.94 13.66 20.50
C GLU A 287 7.37 14.11 20.19
N GLY A 288 7.54 15.32 19.67
CA GLY A 288 8.85 15.84 19.27
C GLY A 288 8.77 17.11 18.43
N THR A 289 9.89 17.49 17.83
CA THR A 289 9.99 18.66 16.96
C THR A 289 10.19 18.23 15.51
N VAL A 290 9.38 18.79 14.61
CA VAL A 290 9.55 18.65 13.17
C VAL A 290 10.36 19.83 12.65
N SER A 291 11.39 19.51 11.86
CA SER A 291 12.26 20.48 11.20
C SER A 291 12.27 20.25 9.70
N ILE A 292 11.86 21.27 8.94
CA ILE A 292 11.82 21.22 7.47
C ILE A 292 12.85 22.19 6.90
N VAL A 293 13.83 21.63 6.20
CA VAL A 293 14.91 22.35 5.56
C VAL A 293 14.63 22.52 4.08
N GLY A 294 14.66 23.76 3.60
CA GLY A 294 14.60 24.08 2.18
C GLY A 294 15.94 23.90 1.49
N ALA A 295 15.89 23.60 0.20
CA ALA A 295 17.08 23.49 -0.66
C ALA A 295 17.82 24.82 -0.82
N THR A 296 19.09 24.72 -1.20
CA THR A 296 19.83 25.88 -1.71
C THR A 296 19.31 26.31 -3.09
N PRO A 297 19.53 27.58 -3.51
CA PRO A 297 19.14 28.03 -4.86
C PRO A 297 19.71 27.17 -5.99
N GLU A 298 20.92 26.64 -5.83
CA GLU A 298 21.57 25.78 -6.82
C GLU A 298 20.88 24.41 -6.93
N GLU A 299 20.51 23.81 -5.80
CA GLU A 299 19.77 22.54 -5.76
C GLU A 299 18.35 22.69 -6.30
N HIS A 300 17.68 23.80 -5.98
CA HIS A 300 16.37 24.12 -6.52
C HIS A 300 16.39 24.26 -8.05
N GLN A 301 17.35 25.01 -8.58
CA GLN A 301 17.49 25.15 -10.04
C GLN A 301 17.74 23.80 -10.72
N LYS A 302 18.62 22.97 -10.13
CA LYS A 302 18.87 21.62 -10.65
C LYS A 302 17.61 20.77 -10.70
N LYS A 303 16.71 20.91 -9.72
CA LYS A 303 15.41 20.22 -9.71
C LYS A 303 14.47 20.73 -10.80
N LEU A 304 14.41 22.05 -11.02
CA LEU A 304 13.64 22.64 -12.11
C LEU A 304 14.12 22.15 -13.47
N ASP A 305 15.44 22.13 -13.69
CA ASP A 305 16.05 21.63 -14.93
C ASP A 305 15.70 20.14 -15.14
N GLN A 306 15.67 19.32 -14.07
CA GLN A 306 15.24 17.93 -14.15
C GLN A 306 13.77 17.80 -14.57
N ILE A 307 12.88 18.60 -13.99
CA ILE A 307 11.46 18.61 -14.33
C ILE A 307 11.25 19.02 -15.79
N GLU A 308 11.93 20.07 -16.25
CA GLU A 308 11.86 20.52 -17.64
C GLU A 308 12.37 19.44 -18.61
N ASN A 309 13.46 18.76 -18.27
CA ASN A 309 13.99 17.65 -19.05
C ASN A 309 13.02 16.45 -19.15
N ILE A 310 12.28 16.14 -18.08
CA ILE A 310 11.25 15.09 -18.09
C ILE A 310 10.09 15.51 -19.00
N LYS A 311 9.56 16.72 -18.82
CA LYS A 311 8.47 17.26 -19.67
C LYS A 311 8.87 17.29 -21.15
N ALA A 312 10.09 17.71 -21.48
CA ALA A 312 10.59 17.73 -22.85
C ALA A 312 10.69 16.32 -23.47
N ARG A 313 11.03 15.30 -22.67
CA ARG A 313 11.06 13.90 -23.12
C ARG A 313 9.65 13.35 -23.34
N GLU A 314 8.69 13.66 -22.47
CA GLU A 314 7.29 13.25 -22.61
C GLU A 314 6.66 13.85 -23.86
N VAL A 315 6.84 15.15 -24.11
CA VAL A 315 6.35 15.82 -25.33
C VAL A 315 6.99 15.23 -26.58
N LYS A 316 8.30 14.91 -26.54
CA LYS A 316 8.98 14.26 -27.67
C LYS A 316 8.44 12.85 -27.94
N ASN A 317 8.14 12.08 -26.89
CA ASN A 317 7.55 10.75 -27.03
C ASN A 317 6.12 10.82 -27.60
N GLU A 318 5.28 11.77 -27.16
CA GLU A 318 3.95 11.98 -27.75
C GLU A 318 4.00 12.39 -29.23
N VAL A 319 4.96 13.25 -29.60
CA VAL A 319 5.16 13.67 -30.99
C VAL A 319 5.66 12.49 -31.84
N GLU A 320 6.58 11.67 -31.32
CA GLU A 320 7.03 10.46 -32.01
C GLU A 320 5.93 9.39 -32.13
N GLU A 321 5.03 9.25 -31.14
CA GLU A 321 3.87 8.35 -31.23
C GLU A 321 2.84 8.85 -32.25
N LYS A 322 2.57 10.16 -32.29
CA LYS A 322 1.68 10.78 -33.29
C LYS A 322 2.27 10.74 -34.71
N GLU A 323 3.58 10.88 -34.87
CA GLU A 323 4.25 10.79 -36.18
C GLU A 323 4.39 9.35 -36.68
N LYS A 324 4.50 8.35 -35.78
CA LYS A 324 4.68 6.94 -36.17
C LYS A 324 3.37 6.19 -36.38
N GLY A 325 2.21 6.72 -35.98
CA GLY A 325 0.91 6.05 -36.20
C GLY A 325 0.88 4.60 -35.71
N LEU A 326 1.64 4.27 -34.66
CA LEU A 326 1.65 2.94 -34.09
C LEU A 326 0.48 2.83 -33.12
N ALA A 327 -0.59 2.20 -33.57
CA ALA A 327 -1.48 1.51 -32.63
C ALA A 327 -0.63 0.49 -31.86
N LEU A 328 -0.67 0.55 -30.52
CA LEU A 328 -0.13 -0.51 -29.68
C LEU A 328 -0.78 -1.84 -30.12
N PRO A 329 -0.02 -2.83 -30.60
CA PRO A 329 -0.61 -4.09 -31.02
C PRO A 329 -1.15 -4.82 -29.79
N ILE A 330 -2.42 -5.19 -29.84
CA ILE A 330 -3.06 -6.07 -28.85
C ILE A 330 -2.20 -7.35 -28.75
N PRO A 331 -1.79 -7.77 -27.54
CA PRO A 331 -1.00 -8.99 -27.33
C PRO A 331 -1.68 -10.20 -27.98
N GLY A 332 -0.92 -10.97 -28.76
CA GLY A 332 -1.42 -12.16 -29.46
C GLY A 332 -1.87 -11.94 -30.92
N THR A 333 -1.75 -10.73 -31.45
CA THR A 333 -2.03 -10.45 -32.87
C THR A 333 -0.80 -10.67 -33.76
N LYS A 334 -1.02 -10.97 -35.04
CA LYS A 334 0.04 -11.20 -36.04
C LYS A 334 1.00 -10.00 -36.20
N ALA A 335 0.51 -8.79 -35.93
CA ALA A 335 1.30 -7.55 -35.89
C ALA A 335 2.32 -7.50 -34.74
N ALA A 336 2.03 -8.14 -33.59
CA ALA A 336 2.96 -8.25 -32.47
C ALA A 336 4.13 -9.20 -32.78
N SER A 337 3.90 -10.28 -33.55
CA SER A 337 4.96 -11.20 -33.98
C SER A 337 5.90 -10.59 -35.02
N GLU A 338 5.38 -9.78 -35.96
CA GLU A 338 6.21 -9.09 -36.96
C GLU A 338 7.05 -7.96 -36.35
N LEU A 339 6.58 -7.31 -35.27
CA LEU A 339 7.35 -6.31 -34.52
C LEU A 339 8.47 -6.95 -33.69
N ALA A 340 8.25 -8.14 -33.13
CA ALA A 340 9.26 -8.91 -32.40
C ALA A 340 10.37 -9.45 -33.31
N GLU A 341 10.07 -9.83 -34.55
CA GLU A 341 11.11 -10.20 -35.54
C GLU A 341 11.96 -8.99 -35.97
N LYS A 342 11.38 -7.78 -35.97
CA LYS A 342 12.09 -6.55 -36.35
C LYS A 342 12.96 -5.97 -35.23
N SER A 343 12.61 -6.20 -33.96
CA SER A 343 13.42 -5.76 -32.81
C SER A 343 14.64 -6.66 -32.56
N GLY A 344 14.65 -7.90 -33.08
CA GLY A 344 15.78 -8.82 -33.01
C GLY A 344 17.01 -8.43 -33.86
N GLN A 345 16.99 -7.29 -34.56
CA GLN A 345 18.08 -6.80 -35.41
C GLN A 345 18.74 -5.49 -34.93
N MET A 346 18.41 -4.96 -33.75
CA MET A 346 19.10 -3.79 -33.18
C MET A 346 20.24 -4.21 -32.23
N ASN A 347 21.42 -3.59 -32.41
CA ASN A 347 22.65 -3.90 -31.66
C ASN A 347 22.48 -3.68 -30.14
N GLU A 348 23.04 -4.60 -29.36
CA GLU A 348 23.04 -4.63 -27.87
C GLU A 348 23.57 -3.33 -27.20
N GLU A 349 24.35 -2.49 -27.90
CA GLU A 349 24.83 -1.21 -27.35
C GLU A 349 23.73 -0.15 -27.19
N GLU A 350 22.63 -0.22 -27.94
CA GLU A 350 21.56 0.79 -27.88
C GLU A 350 20.52 0.48 -26.78
N MET A 351 20.49 -0.75 -26.28
CA MET A 351 19.53 -1.19 -25.25
C MET A 351 19.96 -0.82 -23.82
N VAL A 352 21.27 -0.67 -23.57
CA VAL A 352 21.80 -0.36 -22.23
C VAL A 352 21.59 1.12 -21.85
N ASN A 353 21.45 2.02 -22.83
CA ASN A 353 21.23 3.45 -22.57
C ASN A 353 19.75 3.85 -22.37
N LYS A 354 18.79 2.93 -22.53
CA LYS A 354 17.35 3.25 -22.49
C LYS A 354 16.59 2.77 -21.24
N LEU A 355 17.28 2.12 -20.30
CA LEU A 355 16.69 1.65 -19.03
C LEU A 355 17.63 1.91 -17.85
N SER A 356 17.90 3.18 -17.55
CA SER A 356 18.58 3.57 -16.30
C SER A 356 17.55 3.85 -15.20
N PHE A 357 16.84 2.80 -14.74
CA PHE A 357 16.22 2.82 -13.40
C PHE A 357 17.05 2.02 -12.39
N ALA A 358 18.20 1.48 -12.82
CA ALA A 358 19.08 0.65 -11.99
C ALA A 358 20.17 1.45 -11.25
N ASP A 359 20.50 2.68 -11.69
CA ASP A 359 21.59 3.46 -11.08
C ASP A 359 21.16 4.20 -9.79
N ASP A 360 19.86 4.46 -9.60
CA ASP A 360 19.34 5.11 -8.39
C ASP A 360 19.09 4.12 -7.24
N LEU A 361 19.03 2.82 -7.52
CA LEU A 361 18.96 1.76 -6.49
C LEU A 361 20.34 1.33 -5.96
N LYS A 362 21.44 1.73 -6.63
CA LYS A 362 22.82 1.38 -6.22
C LYS A 362 23.53 2.42 -5.36
N LYS A 363 22.95 3.61 -5.16
CA LYS A 363 23.55 4.67 -4.33
C LYS A 363 23.05 4.73 -2.88
N GLY A 364 22.28 3.74 -2.44
CA GLY A 364 21.75 3.63 -1.08
C GLY A 364 22.53 2.73 -0.11
N GLN A 365 23.72 2.24 -0.46
CA GLN A 365 24.60 1.56 0.50
C GLN A 365 25.97 2.23 0.50
N VAL A 366 26.18 3.11 1.47
CA VAL A 366 27.53 3.49 1.89
C VAL A 366 27.91 2.58 3.05
N GLU A 367 29.06 1.92 2.88
CA GLU A 367 29.75 1.13 3.88
C GLU A 367 30.02 1.95 5.15
N ASN A 368 29.69 1.37 6.30
CA ASN A 368 30.53 1.44 7.49
C ASN A 368 30.38 0.12 8.26
N SER A 369 31.32 -0.79 8.01
CA SER A 369 31.54 -2.02 8.77
C SER A 369 32.87 -1.86 9.51
N GLU A 370 32.82 -1.31 10.72
CA GLU A 370 33.69 -1.75 11.81
C GLU A 370 32.82 -2.48 12.83
N ASP A 371 32.58 -3.76 12.57
CA ASP A 371 32.60 -4.86 13.55
C ASP A 371 32.05 -6.14 12.89
N ASN A 372 32.86 -6.74 12.03
CA ASN A 372 32.60 -8.06 11.45
C ASN A 372 33.65 -9.06 11.94
N ALA A 373 33.50 -9.48 13.19
CA ALA A 373 34.23 -10.61 13.76
C ALA A 373 33.33 -11.50 14.62
N MET A 374 32.08 -11.78 14.20
CA MET A 374 31.32 -12.89 14.83
C MET A 374 30.13 -13.47 14.04
N ILE A 375 30.02 -13.29 12.72
CA ILE A 375 28.93 -13.93 11.94
C ILE A 375 29.48 -14.46 10.59
N LEU A 376 30.41 -15.42 10.66
CA LEU A 376 30.87 -16.18 9.48
C LEU A 376 31.28 -17.61 9.87
N ALA A 377 30.42 -18.28 10.65
CA ALA A 377 30.63 -19.66 11.08
C ALA A 377 29.47 -20.62 10.78
N ILE A 378 28.39 -20.18 10.13
CA ILE A 378 27.24 -21.05 9.84
C ILE A 378 26.76 -20.76 8.41
N ILE A 379 27.51 -21.21 7.40
CA ILE A 379 27.09 -21.57 6.02
C ILE A 379 28.32 -22.21 5.32
N VAL A 380 28.95 -23.22 5.93
CA VAL A 380 29.86 -24.17 5.24
C VAL A 380 29.65 -25.61 5.75
N GLY A 381 28.53 -25.88 6.43
CA GLY A 381 28.30 -27.14 7.16
C GLY A 381 27.25 -28.07 6.58
N VAL A 382 26.95 -28.02 5.27
CA VAL A 382 26.02 -28.96 4.63
C VAL A 382 26.66 -29.50 3.37
N ILE A 383 27.48 -30.54 3.55
CA ILE A 383 27.74 -31.67 2.64
C ILE A 383 28.68 -32.62 3.41
N ILE A 384 28.31 -33.90 3.48
CA ILE A 384 28.99 -35.04 4.16
C ILE A 384 28.50 -35.35 5.59
N ALA A 385 27.29 -35.91 5.68
CA ALA A 385 26.91 -36.87 6.74
C ALA A 385 25.94 -37.93 6.20
N GLY A 386 26.15 -38.37 4.96
CA GLY A 386 25.58 -39.59 4.40
C GLY A 386 26.73 -40.42 3.85
N ILE A 387 26.82 -41.68 4.27
CA ILE A 387 27.82 -42.69 3.84
C ILE A 387 29.14 -42.71 4.67
N ILE A 388 29.06 -42.80 5.99
CA ILE A 388 29.99 -43.64 6.80
C ILE A 388 29.17 -44.27 7.95
N GLY A 389 28.56 -45.42 7.68
CA GLY A 389 27.78 -46.18 8.66
C GLY A 389 27.40 -47.59 8.19
N GLY A 390 28.06 -48.07 7.13
CA GLY A 390 27.91 -49.44 6.66
C GLY A 390 29.30 -50.05 6.55
N VAL A 391 29.73 -50.76 7.60
CA VAL A 391 30.73 -51.85 7.63
C VAL A 391 31.00 -52.21 9.11
N ILE A 392 30.66 -53.46 9.47
CA ILE A 392 30.99 -54.28 10.68
C ILE A 392 30.37 -53.83 12.02
N PHE A 393 29.53 -54.60 12.75
CA PHE A 393 29.66 -56.00 13.15
C PHE A 393 28.28 -56.56 13.58
N LYS A 394 27.79 -57.62 12.92
CA LYS A 394 26.79 -58.54 13.50
C LYS A 394 27.26 -59.96 13.21
N LEU A 395 27.99 -60.53 14.17
CA LEU A 395 28.35 -61.94 14.22
C LEU A 395 28.17 -62.46 15.66
N LYS A 396 27.62 -63.68 15.73
CA LYS A 396 27.16 -64.53 16.86
C LYS A 396 25.76 -64.22 17.42
N LYS A 397 24.81 -65.16 17.48
CA LYS A 397 24.69 -66.64 17.32
C LYS A 397 23.45 -66.91 16.42
N ASN A 398 23.30 -67.99 15.65
CA ASN A 398 23.83 -69.35 15.65
C ASN A 398 24.47 -69.71 14.31
#